data_AF-A0AAV7QVW7-F1
#
_entry.id   AF-A0AAV7QVW7-F1
#
_cell.length_a   1.000
_cell.length_b   1.000
_cell.length_c   1.000
_cell.angle_alpha   90.00
_cell.angle_beta   90.00
_cell.angle_gamma   90.00
#
_symmetry.space_group_name_H-M   'P 1'
#
loop_
_entity.id
_entity.type
_entity.pdbx_description
1 polymer ?
#
loop_
_entity_poly.entity_id
_entity_poly.type
_entity_poly.pdbx_seq_one_letter_code
_entity_poly.pdbx_strand_id
1 'polypeptide(L)'
;MEGLPRHLLLTDGELNSKNLVSQYDDHFLRHGNCALPPLRHWDRQTQGWIPERSDYPIREPPTNFGLLQETSKKWRAKMSDDLKSVYADSYRLPPRSAMTFPRFAVAPRILSSTTHAPNNLCKDLELKAHRYLQVPDHGVKIITEVPLIDPAC
;
A
#
# COMPACT_ATOMS: atom_id res chain seq x y z
N MET A 1 -28.18 41.23 17.11
CA MET A 1 -29.42 40.81 16.41
C MET A 1 -29.02 39.72 15.44
N GLU A 2 -29.22 38.45 15.79
CA GLU A 2 -29.10 37.37 14.82
C GLU A 2 -30.25 37.47 13.81
N GLY A 3 -29.94 37.44 12.52
CA GLY A 3 -30.92 37.54 11.44
C GLY A 3 -31.56 36.20 11.09
N LEU A 4 -32.68 36.25 10.37
CA LEU A 4 -33.38 35.05 9.90
C LEU A 4 -32.45 34.22 8.99
N PRO A 5 -32.27 32.91 9.26
CA PRO A 5 -31.34 32.10 8.49
C PRO A 5 -31.87 31.84 7.07
N ARG A 6 -31.00 32.05 6.08
CA ARG A 6 -31.34 31.99 4.63
C ARG A 6 -31.99 30.70 4.17
N HIS A 7 -31.70 29.57 4.81
CA HIS A 7 -32.29 28.30 4.41
C HIS A 7 -33.82 28.33 4.57
N LEU A 8 -34.34 28.94 5.64
CA LEU A 8 -35.79 29.06 5.86
C LEU A 8 -36.51 29.91 4.81
N LEU A 9 -35.78 30.77 4.08
CA LEU A 9 -36.33 31.62 3.04
C LEU A 9 -36.37 30.95 1.66
N LEU A 10 -35.53 29.94 1.43
CA LEU A 10 -35.26 29.37 0.11
C LEU A 10 -35.61 27.89 0.01
N THR A 11 -35.99 27.24 1.12
CA THR A 11 -36.33 25.82 1.14
C THR A 11 -37.83 25.60 1.27
N ASP A 12 -38.43 25.01 0.24
CA ASP A 12 -39.80 24.51 0.30
C ASP A 12 -39.82 23.09 0.91
N GLY A 13 -40.43 22.96 2.09
CA GLY A 13 -40.66 21.68 2.77
C GLY A 13 -39.59 21.21 3.77
N GLU A 14 -39.71 19.97 4.24
CA GLU A 14 -38.86 19.42 5.31
C GLU A 14 -37.36 19.45 4.96
N LEU A 15 -36.53 19.86 5.93
CA LEU A 15 -35.06 19.85 5.93
C LEU A 15 -34.47 18.42 5.91
N ASN A 16 -35.26 17.43 5.54
CA ASN A 16 -34.89 16.03 5.64
C ASN A 16 -34.04 15.66 4.42
N SER A 17 -32.72 15.86 4.57
CA SER A 17 -31.54 15.05 4.19
C SER A 17 -31.61 14.06 3.01
N LYS A 18 -32.58 14.20 2.11
CA LYS A 18 -32.82 13.32 0.97
C LYS A 18 -32.21 13.98 -0.24
N ASN A 19 -31.54 13.17 -1.04
CA ASN A 19 -30.92 13.66 -2.25
C ASN A 19 -32.00 13.83 -3.32
N LEU A 20 -31.83 14.86 -4.16
CA LEU A 20 -32.63 15.00 -5.37
C LEU A 20 -32.19 13.92 -6.36
N VAL A 21 -33.17 13.20 -6.89
CA VAL A 21 -32.95 12.15 -7.90
C VAL A 21 -33.12 12.76 -9.28
N SER A 22 -32.18 12.50 -10.17
CA SER A 22 -32.32 12.90 -11.57
C SER A 22 -33.37 12.03 -12.27
N GLN A 23 -34.05 12.55 -13.30
CA GLN A 23 -34.99 11.74 -14.08
C GLN A 23 -34.32 10.53 -14.74
N TYR A 24 -33.03 10.65 -15.07
CA TYR A 24 -32.23 9.54 -15.55
C TYR A 24 -32.13 8.43 -14.49
N ASP A 25 -31.71 8.77 -13.27
CA ASP A 25 -31.59 7.82 -12.18
C ASP A 25 -32.94 7.18 -11.82
N ASP A 26 -34.02 7.94 -11.85
CA ASP A 26 -35.39 7.44 -11.61
C ASP A 26 -35.77 6.34 -12.62
N HIS A 27 -35.51 6.59 -13.91
CA HIS A 27 -35.86 5.67 -15.00
C HIS A 27 -34.99 4.41 -15.04
N PHE A 28 -33.69 4.54 -14.76
CA PHE A 28 -32.74 3.44 -14.94
C PHE A 28 -32.51 2.60 -13.67
N LEU A 29 -32.67 3.17 -12.47
CA LEU A 29 -32.15 2.53 -11.26
C LEU A 29 -33.18 1.85 -10.37
N ARG A 30 -34.42 2.36 -10.30
CA ARG A 30 -35.27 2.06 -9.11
C ARG A 30 -36.76 1.91 -9.35
N HIS A 31 -37.32 2.61 -10.31
CA HIS A 31 -38.77 2.65 -10.48
C HIS A 31 -39.11 2.02 -11.81
N GLY A 32 -40.00 1.03 -11.79
CA GLY A 32 -40.48 0.30 -12.98
C GLY A 32 -41.24 1.16 -14.01
N ASN A 33 -40.94 2.45 -14.08
CA ASN A 33 -41.41 3.39 -15.10
C ASN A 33 -40.54 3.24 -16.34
N CYS A 34 -40.53 2.04 -16.94
CA CYS A 34 -39.91 1.80 -18.24
C CYS A 34 -40.73 2.42 -19.39
N ALA A 35 -41.93 2.94 -19.09
CA ALA A 35 -42.76 3.66 -20.04
C ALA A 35 -42.33 5.13 -20.13
N LEU A 36 -42.40 5.68 -21.34
CA LEU A 36 -42.23 7.11 -21.57
C LEU A 36 -43.26 7.89 -20.75
N PRO A 37 -42.90 9.07 -20.20
CA PRO A 37 -43.88 9.93 -19.55
C PRO A 37 -44.97 10.30 -20.57
N PRO A 38 -46.25 10.29 -20.17
CA PRO A 38 -47.32 10.73 -21.06
C PRO A 38 -47.14 12.20 -21.42
N LEU A 39 -47.56 12.60 -22.62
CA LEU A 39 -47.55 13.99 -23.02
C LEU A 39 -48.43 14.83 -22.10
N ARG A 40 -47.93 16.00 -21.68
CA ARG A 40 -48.71 17.01 -20.96
C ARG A 40 -50.01 17.32 -21.69
N HIS A 41 -51.09 17.45 -20.93
CA HIS A 41 -52.37 17.92 -21.46
C HIS A 41 -52.82 19.19 -20.77
N TRP A 42 -53.55 20.02 -21.51
CA TRP A 42 -54.20 21.22 -20.99
C TRP A 42 -55.47 20.80 -20.27
N ASP A 43 -55.60 21.18 -19.00
CA ASP A 43 -56.82 21.00 -18.25
C ASP A 43 -57.65 22.29 -18.28
N ARG A 44 -58.90 22.13 -18.74
CA ARG A 44 -59.86 23.23 -18.88
C ARG A 44 -60.35 23.72 -17.53
N GLN A 45 -60.38 22.86 -16.51
CA GLN A 45 -60.88 23.23 -15.19
C GLN A 45 -59.85 24.06 -14.41
N THR A 46 -58.59 23.63 -14.42
CA THR A 46 -57.48 24.39 -13.82
C THR A 46 -56.96 25.51 -14.72
N GLN A 47 -57.39 25.57 -15.99
CA GLN A 47 -56.92 26.51 -17.01
C GLN A 47 -55.39 26.53 -17.10
N GLY A 48 -54.80 25.35 -17.10
CA GLY A 48 -53.35 25.19 -17.04
C GLY A 48 -52.89 23.86 -17.59
N TRP A 49 -51.60 23.77 -17.84
CA TRP A 49 -50.97 22.49 -18.11
C TRP A 49 -50.83 21.69 -16.82
N ILE A 50 -51.39 20.49 -16.76
CA ILE A 50 -51.27 19.64 -15.55
C ILE A 50 -49.80 19.31 -15.32
N PRO A 51 -49.29 19.47 -14.09
CA PRO A 51 -47.92 19.11 -13.78
C PRO A 51 -47.72 17.60 -13.93
N GLU A 52 -46.65 17.24 -14.62
CA GLU A 52 -46.25 15.85 -14.80
C GLU A 52 -45.48 15.33 -13.58
N ARG A 53 -45.27 14.01 -13.51
CA ARG A 53 -44.36 13.41 -12.51
C ARG A 53 -42.96 14.05 -12.56
N SER A 54 -42.51 14.42 -13.77
CA SER A 54 -41.24 15.09 -14.06
C SER A 54 -41.12 16.49 -13.45
N ASP A 55 -42.25 17.16 -13.18
CA ASP A 55 -42.28 18.51 -12.61
C ASP A 55 -42.05 18.50 -11.09
N TYR A 56 -42.17 17.35 -10.43
CA TYR A 56 -41.95 17.22 -8.99
C TYR A 56 -40.55 16.67 -8.69
N PRO A 57 -39.74 17.36 -7.86
CA PRO A 57 -38.44 16.84 -7.47
C PRO A 57 -38.61 15.57 -6.64
N ILE A 58 -38.05 14.47 -7.13
CA ILE A 58 -38.05 13.18 -6.43
C ILE A 58 -36.96 13.22 -5.35
N ARG A 59 -37.36 12.89 -4.11
CA ARG A 59 -36.47 12.87 -2.94
C ARG A 59 -36.29 11.44 -2.46
N GLU A 60 -35.08 10.89 -2.60
CA GLU A 60 -34.78 9.51 -2.21
C GLU A 60 -33.56 9.37 -1.30
N PRO A 61 -33.46 8.22 -0.59
CA PRO A 61 -32.21 7.84 0.03
C PRO A 61 -31.09 7.73 -1.02
N PRO A 62 -29.83 7.96 -0.63
CA PRO A 62 -28.68 7.88 -1.52
C PRO A 62 -28.64 6.55 -2.29
N THR A 63 -28.14 6.64 -3.52
CA THR A 63 -28.04 5.51 -4.44
C THR A 63 -27.20 4.38 -3.84
N ASN A 64 -27.60 3.14 -4.07
CA ASN A 64 -27.00 1.93 -3.49
C ASN A 64 -25.67 1.53 -4.16
N PHE A 65 -24.95 2.47 -4.78
CA PHE A 65 -23.69 2.19 -5.47
C PHE A 65 -22.47 2.26 -4.56
N GLY A 66 -22.65 2.49 -3.26
CA GLY A 66 -21.54 2.51 -2.31
C GLY A 66 -20.54 3.66 -2.50
N LEU A 67 -20.76 4.60 -3.43
CA LEU A 67 -19.83 5.70 -3.71
C LEU A 67 -19.47 6.49 -2.44
N LEU A 68 -20.45 6.77 -1.59
CA LEU A 68 -20.23 7.44 -0.29
C LEU A 68 -19.31 6.64 0.62
N GLN A 69 -19.45 5.30 0.62
CA GLN A 69 -18.63 4.41 1.44
C GLN A 69 -17.20 4.37 0.90
N GLU A 70 -17.03 4.33 -0.43
CA GLU A 70 -15.72 4.37 -1.06
C GLU A 70 -15.01 5.71 -0.87
N THR A 71 -15.70 6.85 -1.08
CA THR A 71 -15.11 8.18 -0.91
C THR A 71 -14.76 8.43 0.55
N SER A 72 -15.64 8.06 1.49
CA SER A 72 -15.33 8.16 2.92
C SER A 72 -14.15 7.27 3.32
N LYS A 73 -14.03 6.06 2.76
CA LYS A 73 -12.85 5.21 2.97
C LYS A 73 -11.59 5.86 2.43
N LYS A 74 -11.62 6.42 1.21
CA LYS A 74 -10.48 7.15 0.61
C LYS A 74 -10.08 8.37 1.44
N TRP A 75 -11.03 9.14 1.94
CA TRP A 75 -10.74 10.30 2.79
C TRP A 75 -10.16 9.89 4.14
N ARG A 76 -10.72 8.85 4.78
CA ARG A 76 -10.14 8.30 6.01
C ARG A 76 -8.69 7.84 5.80
N ALA A 77 -8.41 7.15 4.69
CA ALA A 77 -7.06 6.72 4.35
C ALA A 77 -6.10 7.91 4.14
N LYS A 78 -6.55 8.98 3.48
CA LYS A 78 -5.75 10.21 3.30
C LYS A 78 -5.49 10.95 4.61
N MET A 79 -6.45 10.95 5.54
CA MET A 79 -6.29 11.61 6.85
C MET A 79 -5.31 10.87 7.76
N SER A 80 -5.16 9.56 7.58
CA SER A 80 -4.21 8.73 8.35
C SER A 80 -2.81 8.65 7.74
N ASP A 81 -2.57 9.30 6.59
CA ASP A 81 -1.31 9.16 5.88
C ASP A 81 -0.25 10.07 6.50
N ASP A 82 0.68 9.47 7.23
CA ASP A 82 1.94 10.12 7.60
C ASP A 82 2.61 10.62 6.31
N LEU A 83 3.21 11.82 6.33
CA LEU A 83 3.86 12.44 5.17
C LEU A 83 5.00 11.55 4.62
N LYS A 84 4.67 10.59 3.76
CA LYS A 84 5.59 9.69 3.09
C LYS A 84 5.73 10.13 1.64
N SER A 85 6.95 10.01 1.11
CA SER A 85 7.18 10.23 -0.30
C SER A 85 6.68 9.02 -1.09
N VAL A 86 6.31 9.23 -2.36
CA VAL A 86 5.91 8.15 -3.27
C VAL A 86 6.96 7.03 -3.33
N TYR A 87 8.25 7.39 -3.20
CA TYR A 87 9.34 6.42 -3.12
C TYR A 87 9.25 5.54 -1.88
N ALA A 88 8.98 6.12 -0.70
CA ALA A 88 8.87 5.37 0.55
C ALA A 88 7.70 4.38 0.55
N ASP A 89 6.57 4.73 -0.07
CA ASP A 89 5.41 3.83 -0.17
C ASP A 89 5.56 2.74 -1.23
N SER A 90 6.23 3.04 -2.34
CA SER A 90 6.44 2.09 -3.44
C SER A 90 7.61 1.14 -3.21
N TYR A 91 8.60 1.55 -2.40
CA TYR A 91 9.75 0.71 -2.10
C TYR A 91 9.39 -0.39 -1.10
N ARG A 92 9.28 -1.62 -1.60
CA ARG A 92 9.14 -2.80 -0.72
C ARG A 92 10.46 -3.02 0.01
N LEU A 93 10.46 -2.87 1.33
CA LEU A 93 11.63 -3.22 2.12
C LEU A 93 11.94 -4.70 1.92
N PRO A 94 13.16 -5.05 1.49
CA PRO A 94 13.56 -6.45 1.41
C PRO A 94 13.56 -7.08 2.81
N PRO A 95 13.35 -8.40 2.93
CA PRO A 95 13.45 -9.06 4.22
C PRO A 95 14.85 -8.84 4.81
N ARG A 96 14.95 -8.75 6.14
CA ARG A 96 16.22 -8.48 6.82
C ARG A 96 17.32 -9.48 6.45
N SER A 97 16.95 -10.72 6.11
CA SER A 97 17.85 -11.76 5.62
C SER A 97 18.55 -11.40 4.30
N ALA A 98 17.89 -10.67 3.41
CA ALA A 98 18.51 -10.20 2.16
C ALA A 98 19.51 -9.05 2.40
N MET A 99 19.38 -8.35 3.53
CA MET A 99 20.34 -7.33 3.97
C MET A 99 21.50 -7.90 4.79
N THR A 100 21.41 -9.17 5.21
CA THR A 100 22.50 -9.86 5.91
C THR A 100 23.35 -10.64 4.92
N PHE A 101 24.57 -10.19 4.69
CA PHE A 101 25.54 -10.94 3.90
C PHE A 101 26.17 -12.04 4.79
N PRO A 102 26.26 -13.30 4.31
CA PRO A 102 26.99 -14.32 5.03
C PRO A 102 28.45 -13.91 5.14
N ARG A 103 28.95 -13.79 6.37
CA ARG A 103 30.39 -13.74 6.60
C ARG A 103 30.90 -15.17 6.42
N PHE A 104 31.44 -15.48 5.24
CA PHE A 104 32.21 -16.71 5.08
C PHE A 104 33.30 -16.73 6.13
N ALA A 105 33.47 -17.87 6.80
CA ALA A 105 34.30 -18.06 7.97
C ALA A 105 35.57 -17.20 7.86
N VAL A 106 35.65 -16.15 8.67
CA VAL A 106 36.88 -15.38 8.82
C VAL A 106 37.91 -16.40 9.28
N ALA A 107 38.99 -16.57 8.52
CA ALA A 107 40.07 -17.46 8.90
C ALA A 107 40.40 -17.17 10.38
N PRO A 108 40.49 -18.20 11.25
CA PRO A 108 40.71 -17.99 12.67
C PRO A 108 41.88 -17.02 12.83
N ARG A 109 41.76 -16.05 13.76
CA ARG A 109 42.73 -14.96 13.90
C ARG A 109 44.17 -15.46 14.04
N ILE A 110 44.35 -16.69 14.52
CA ILE A 110 45.62 -17.44 14.61
C ILE A 110 46.29 -17.68 13.23
N LEU A 111 45.50 -17.86 12.17
CA LEU A 111 45.97 -17.96 10.78
C LEU A 111 46.11 -16.59 10.11
N SER A 112 45.77 -15.49 10.80
CA SER A 112 45.97 -14.15 10.29
C SER A 112 47.44 -13.80 10.39
N SER A 113 48.05 -13.46 9.24
CA SER A 113 49.43 -12.97 9.19
C SER A 113 49.67 -11.78 10.12
N THR A 114 48.64 -10.99 10.41
CA THR A 114 48.70 -9.83 11.32
C THR A 114 49.01 -10.18 12.77
N THR A 115 48.86 -11.44 13.19
CA THR A 115 49.19 -11.87 14.57
C THR A 115 50.60 -12.42 14.73
N HIS A 116 51.35 -12.61 13.64
CA HIS A 116 52.74 -13.05 13.75
C HIS A 116 53.58 -11.96 14.41
N ALA A 117 54.29 -12.32 15.49
CA ALA A 117 55.24 -11.45 16.18
C ALA A 117 56.18 -10.64 15.24
N PRO A 118 56.74 -11.21 14.15
CA PRO A 118 57.58 -10.43 13.22
C PRO A 118 56.82 -9.31 12.49
N ASN A 119 55.52 -9.45 12.25
CA ASN A 119 54.72 -8.42 11.56
C ASN A 119 54.36 -7.23 12.46
N ASN A 120 54.52 -7.37 13.78
CA ASN A 120 54.32 -6.30 14.76
C ASN A 120 55.63 -5.54 15.09
N LEU A 121 56.75 -5.90 14.46
CA LEU A 121 58.02 -5.22 14.59
C LEU A 121 58.16 -4.18 13.46
N CYS A 122 57.94 -2.91 13.78
CA CYS A 122 58.01 -1.80 12.82
C CYS A 122 59.46 -1.39 12.44
N LYS A 123 60.44 -2.30 12.48
CA LYS A 123 61.87 -1.90 12.43
C LYS A 123 62.78 -2.52 11.38
N ASP A 124 62.32 -3.48 10.57
CA ASP A 124 63.16 -3.98 9.47
C ASP A 124 62.62 -3.50 8.11
N LEU A 125 63.26 -2.45 7.58
CA LEU A 125 62.98 -1.92 6.25
C LEU A 125 63.33 -2.92 5.13
N GLU A 126 64.26 -3.85 5.37
CA GLU A 126 64.71 -4.82 4.35
C GLU A 126 63.64 -5.87 4.02
N LEU A 127 62.80 -6.26 4.98
CA LEU A 127 61.78 -7.28 4.78
C LEU A 127 60.57 -6.78 3.97
N LYS A 128 60.40 -5.46 3.79
CA LYS A 128 59.34 -4.91 2.93
C LYS A 128 59.59 -5.14 1.43
N ALA A 129 60.84 -5.36 1.03
CA ALA A 129 61.20 -5.60 -0.36
C ALA A 129 60.94 -7.05 -0.81
N HIS A 130 60.72 -7.96 0.14
CA HIS A 130 60.52 -9.38 -0.13
C HIS A 130 59.11 -9.79 0.27
N ARG A 131 58.26 -10.15 -0.71
CA ARG A 131 56.95 -10.74 -0.44
C ARG A 131 57.14 -12.17 0.08
N TYR A 132 57.30 -12.32 1.38
CA TYR A 132 57.19 -13.64 2.01
C TYR A 132 55.71 -13.99 2.13
N LEU A 133 55.19 -14.77 1.17
CA LEU A 133 53.94 -15.48 1.37
C LEU A 133 54.20 -16.60 2.38
N GLN A 134 54.06 -16.29 3.66
CA GLN A 134 54.06 -17.31 4.70
C GLN A 134 52.71 -18.03 4.66
N VAL A 135 52.68 -19.14 3.93
CA VAL A 135 51.62 -20.14 4.06
C VAL A 135 51.73 -20.69 5.48
N PRO A 136 50.63 -20.85 6.24
CA PRO A 136 50.71 -21.53 7.53
C PRO A 136 51.32 -22.92 7.27
N ASP A 137 52.43 -23.28 7.90
CA ASP A 137 52.95 -24.65 7.75
C ASP A 137 51.92 -25.62 8.32
N HIS A 138 51.17 -26.28 7.43
CA HIS A 138 50.27 -27.35 7.82
C HIS A 138 51.19 -28.54 8.14
N GLY A 139 51.39 -28.81 9.43
CA GLY A 139 51.96 -30.09 9.84
C GLY A 139 51.02 -31.20 9.38
N VAL A 140 51.33 -31.82 8.23
CA VAL A 140 50.66 -33.03 7.77
C VAL A 140 51.01 -34.13 8.76
N LYS A 141 50.16 -34.35 9.76
CA LYS A 141 50.12 -35.62 10.49
C LYS A 141 49.44 -36.61 9.55
N ILE A 142 50.23 -37.47 8.93
CA ILE A 142 49.73 -38.66 8.24
C ILE A 142 49.07 -39.51 9.33
N ILE A 143 47.74 -39.51 9.38
CA ILE A 143 46.99 -40.51 10.13
C ILE A 143 46.98 -41.75 9.23
N THR A 144 48.00 -42.59 9.39
CA THR A 144 47.83 -44.02 9.12
C THR A 144 46.79 -44.51 10.12
N GLU A 145 45.67 -45.04 9.61
CA GLU A 145 44.99 -46.28 10.02
C GLU A 145 43.62 -46.29 9.31
N VAL A 146 43.58 -46.97 8.16
CA VAL A 146 42.33 -47.33 7.47
C VAL A 146 41.82 -48.61 8.13
N PRO A 147 40.61 -48.66 8.71
CA PRO A 147 40.07 -49.91 9.18
C PRO A 147 39.69 -50.80 8.00
N LEU A 148 40.14 -52.06 8.09
CA LEU A 148 39.89 -53.17 7.17
C LEU A 148 38.37 -53.35 6.96
N ILE A 149 37.92 -53.22 5.71
CA ILE A 149 36.58 -53.64 5.30
C ILE A 149 36.69 -55.12 4.94
N ASP A 150 36.10 -55.99 5.75
CA ASP A 150 35.98 -57.41 5.43
C ASP A 150 35.01 -57.60 4.25
N PRO A 151 35.38 -58.39 3.23
CA PRO A 151 34.47 -58.72 2.15
C PRO A 151 33.52 -59.86 2.54
N ALA A 152 32.22 -59.54 2.56
CA ALA A 152 31.05 -60.37 2.25
C ALA A 152 31.06 -61.89 2.51
N CYS A 153 30.16 -62.33 3.40
CA CYS A 153 29.17 -63.40 3.15
C CYS A 153 27.97 -63.22 4.09
#